data_AF-A0A6V7V9U8-F1
#
_entry.id   AF-A0A6V7V9U8-F1
#
_cell.length_a   1.000
_cell.length_b   1.000
_cell.length_c   1.000
_cell.angle_alpha   90.00
_cell.angle_beta   90.00
_cell.angle_gamma   90.00
#
_symmetry.space_group_name_H-M   'P 1'
#
loop_
_entity.id
_entity.type
_entity.pdbx_description
1 polymer ?
#
loop_
_entity_poly.entity_id
_entity_poly.type
_entity_poly.pdbx_seq_one_letter_code
_entity_poly.pdbx_strand_id
1 'polypeptide(L)'
;MTPLTKRSEQNFLSASELEALRIRVAELKRILNERLQKLFQYQSEAIKIYDIIHHASTPVLTEADQHYLKINLHSHDTVISTTLLDKLEALCQKLKDQHDSWLEQVAFRYDELLIQFSDISEKCFMSPAAKLSFENIDPSKLNESELKRLQEQIQDREELYKRAQPVFDLLREWMNNWRQKLEAERRVCRASFYKNRAGSLNQKLKQRKMLDMKLPKLMQELHAACDKYEEHYMLMILWLVVFVLISMLSKWFQTMNVNVNYFVFKSNFRTLKARRRLGASKMFLEQRLQP
;
A
#
# COMPACT_ATOMS: atom_id res chain seq x y z
N MET A 1 -44.98 -84.71 -34.26
CA MET A 1 -45.02 -83.73 -33.16
C MET A 1 -43.79 -83.95 -32.30
N THR A 2 -42.77 -83.13 -32.48
CA THR A 2 -41.44 -83.25 -31.86
C THR A 2 -41.37 -82.37 -30.60
N PRO A 3 -40.89 -82.85 -29.46
CA PRO A 3 -40.73 -82.03 -28.26
C PRO A 3 -39.37 -81.31 -28.27
N LEU A 4 -39.40 -79.99 -28.08
CA LEU A 4 -38.21 -79.15 -27.87
C LEU A 4 -37.93 -78.99 -26.38
N THR A 5 -37.19 -79.93 -25.80
CA THR A 5 -36.47 -79.72 -24.53
C THR A 5 -35.11 -79.10 -24.82
N LYS A 6 -35.03 -77.76 -24.84
CA LYS A 6 -33.74 -77.06 -24.68
C LYS A 6 -33.38 -77.05 -23.19
N ARG A 7 -32.69 -78.11 -22.76
CA ARG A 7 -31.97 -78.18 -21.49
C ARG A 7 -30.87 -77.11 -21.50
N SER A 8 -30.88 -76.26 -20.48
CA SER A 8 -29.83 -75.31 -20.15
C SER A 8 -28.49 -76.03 -19.95
N GLU A 9 -27.54 -75.83 -20.86
CA GLU A 9 -26.14 -76.18 -20.63
C GLU A 9 -25.58 -75.23 -19.57
N GLN A 10 -25.59 -75.68 -18.31
CA GLN A 10 -24.75 -75.12 -17.26
C GLN A 10 -23.31 -75.52 -17.57
N ASN A 11 -22.63 -74.75 -18.42
CA ASN A 11 -21.19 -74.86 -18.61
C ASN A 11 -20.51 -74.50 -17.29
N PHE A 12 -19.97 -75.51 -16.61
CA PHE A 12 -19.16 -75.31 -15.41
C PHE A 12 -17.87 -74.58 -15.81
N LEU A 13 -17.64 -73.40 -15.23
CA LEU A 13 -16.41 -72.63 -15.39
C LEU A 13 -15.22 -73.47 -14.92
N SER A 14 -14.15 -73.52 -15.72
CA SER A 14 -12.90 -74.14 -15.31
C SER A 14 -12.23 -73.35 -14.17
N ALA A 15 -11.40 -74.02 -13.37
CA ALA A 15 -10.66 -73.37 -12.27
C ALA A 15 -9.79 -72.20 -12.76
N SER A 16 -9.26 -72.28 -13.98
CA SER A 16 -8.48 -71.21 -14.60
C SER A 16 -9.35 -70.00 -14.99
N GLU A 17 -10.54 -70.22 -15.54
CA GLU A 17 -11.49 -69.14 -15.86
C GLU A 17 -12.02 -68.46 -14.59
N LEU A 18 -12.26 -69.23 -13.53
CA LEU A 18 -12.66 -68.69 -12.23
C LEU A 18 -11.59 -67.78 -11.63
N GLU A 19 -10.32 -68.18 -11.71
CA GLU A 19 -9.20 -67.38 -11.21
C GLU A 19 -8.96 -66.12 -12.06
N ALA A 20 -9.08 -66.24 -13.39
CA ALA A 20 -9.04 -65.09 -14.29
C ALA A 20 -10.16 -64.07 -13.99
N LEU A 21 -11.38 -64.55 -13.70
CA LEU A 21 -12.50 -63.69 -13.29
C LEU A 21 -12.26 -63.03 -11.94
N ARG A 22 -11.69 -63.75 -10.96
CA ARG A 22 -11.33 -63.18 -9.65
C ARG A 22 -10.32 -62.05 -9.77
N ILE A 23 -9.27 -62.25 -10.57
CA ILE A 23 -8.26 -61.22 -10.86
C ILE A 23 -8.93 -60.03 -11.54
N ARG A 24 -9.80 -60.25 -12.54
CA ARG A 24 -10.49 -59.17 -13.25
C ARG A 24 -11.43 -58.37 -12.33
N VAL A 25 -12.15 -59.04 -11.43
CA VAL A 25 -13.01 -58.38 -10.44
C VAL A 25 -12.18 -57.56 -9.46
N ALA A 26 -11.05 -58.08 -8.99
CA ALA A 26 -10.15 -57.34 -8.10
C ALA A 26 -9.62 -56.07 -8.78
N GLU A 27 -9.22 -56.16 -10.05
CA GLU A 27 -8.74 -55.01 -10.82
C GLU A 27 -9.84 -53.96 -11.06
N LEU A 28 -11.05 -54.40 -11.41
CA LEU A 28 -12.19 -53.47 -11.60
C LEU A 28 -12.57 -52.79 -10.28
N LYS A 29 -12.52 -53.49 -9.15
CA LYS A 29 -12.73 -52.90 -7.82
C LYS A 29 -11.66 -51.87 -7.48
N ARG A 30 -10.38 -52.14 -7.81
CA ARG A 30 -9.28 -51.19 -7.62
C ARG A 30 -9.53 -49.90 -8.40
N ILE A 31 -9.83 -50.02 -9.70
CA ILE A 31 -10.13 -48.87 -10.57
C ILE A 31 -11.34 -48.09 -10.05
N LEU A 32 -12.40 -48.79 -9.63
CA LEU A 32 -13.59 -48.15 -9.08
C LEU A 32 -13.26 -47.32 -7.84
N ASN A 33 -12.50 -47.87 -6.90
CA ASN A 33 -12.12 -47.18 -5.67
C ASN A 33 -11.25 -45.94 -5.94
N GLU A 34 -10.28 -46.03 -6.86
CA GLU A 34 -9.45 -44.90 -7.25
C GLU A 34 -10.28 -43.76 -7.86
N ARG A 35 -11.25 -44.11 -8.71
CA ARG A 35 -12.18 -43.14 -9.30
C ARG A 35 -13.06 -42.49 -8.25
N LEU A 36 -13.56 -43.27 -7.30
CA LEU A 36 -14.40 -42.80 -6.20
C LEU A 36 -13.65 -41.81 -5.31
N GLN A 37 -12.40 -42.11 -4.96
CA GLN A 37 -11.54 -41.19 -4.20
C GLN A 37 -11.32 -39.86 -4.91
N LYS A 38 -11.03 -39.89 -6.21
CA LYS A 38 -10.86 -38.67 -7.01
C LYS A 38 -12.15 -37.85 -7.08
N LEU A 39 -13.29 -38.49 -7.31
CA LEU A 39 -14.58 -37.79 -7.32
C LEU A 39 -14.88 -37.11 -5.99
N PHE A 40 -14.62 -37.79 -4.86
CA PHE A 40 -14.78 -37.17 -3.55
C PHE A 40 -13.85 -35.98 -3.34
N GLN A 41 -12.59 -36.10 -3.77
CA GLN A 41 -11.64 -35.01 -3.67
C GLN A 41 -12.13 -33.80 -4.46
N TYR A 42 -12.41 -33.98 -5.77
CA TYR A 42 -12.89 -32.90 -6.63
C TYR A 42 -14.21 -32.29 -6.15
N GLN A 43 -15.16 -33.10 -5.68
CA GLN A 43 -16.42 -32.60 -5.15
C GLN A 43 -16.19 -31.77 -3.88
N SER A 44 -15.35 -32.25 -2.96
CA SER A 44 -15.07 -31.54 -1.71
C SER A 44 -14.32 -30.22 -1.94
N GLU A 45 -13.38 -30.19 -2.89
CA GLU A 45 -12.67 -28.98 -3.30
C GLU A 45 -13.61 -27.99 -3.98
N ALA A 46 -14.44 -28.47 -4.92
CA ALA A 46 -15.41 -27.65 -5.64
C ALA A 46 -16.44 -27.01 -4.69
N ILE A 47 -16.96 -27.76 -3.71
CA ILE A 47 -17.89 -27.21 -2.70
C ILE A 47 -17.22 -26.13 -1.86
N LYS A 48 -16.00 -26.38 -1.35
CA LYS A 48 -15.26 -25.38 -0.55
C LYS A 48 -15.03 -24.09 -1.33
N ILE A 49 -14.59 -24.20 -2.58
CA ILE A 49 -14.33 -23.04 -3.43
C ILE A 49 -15.65 -22.32 -3.75
N TYR A 50 -16.70 -23.08 -4.06
CA TYR A 50 -18.03 -22.52 -4.30
C TYR A 50 -18.54 -21.71 -3.10
N ASP A 51 -18.40 -22.22 -1.88
CA ASP A 51 -18.83 -21.50 -0.67
C ASP A 51 -18.03 -20.20 -0.48
N ILE A 52 -16.71 -20.24 -0.68
CA ILE A 52 -15.84 -19.05 -0.60
C ILE A 52 -16.27 -17.99 -1.62
N ILE A 53 -16.41 -18.39 -2.89
CA ILE A 53 -16.82 -17.48 -3.95
C ILE A 53 -18.22 -16.95 -3.64
N HIS A 54 -19.19 -17.80 -3.33
CA HIS A 54 -20.59 -17.42 -3.10
C HIS A 54 -20.77 -16.39 -1.98
N HIS A 55 -19.93 -16.44 -0.93
CA HIS A 55 -19.95 -15.42 0.11
C HIS A 55 -19.34 -14.08 -0.32
N ALA A 56 -18.49 -14.06 -1.33
CA ALA A 56 -17.77 -12.87 -1.79
C ALA A 56 -18.30 -12.28 -3.12
N SER A 57 -18.86 -13.11 -4.00
CA SER A 57 -19.31 -12.78 -5.35
C SER A 57 -20.29 -13.84 -5.86
N THR A 58 -21.20 -13.49 -6.78
CA THR A 58 -22.13 -14.48 -7.36
C THR A 58 -21.41 -15.37 -8.37
N PRO A 59 -21.27 -16.69 -8.13
CA PRO A 59 -20.59 -17.59 -9.05
C PRO A 59 -21.43 -17.81 -10.31
N VAL A 60 -20.79 -17.77 -11.49
CA VAL A 60 -21.45 -18.04 -12.77
C VAL A 60 -21.42 -19.55 -13.03
N LEU A 61 -22.43 -20.25 -12.50
CA LEU A 61 -22.63 -21.68 -12.70
C LEU A 61 -23.87 -21.97 -13.53
N THR A 62 -23.79 -23.01 -14.37
CA THR A 62 -24.96 -23.54 -15.08
C THR A 62 -25.80 -24.44 -14.15
N GLU A 63 -27.06 -24.70 -14.49
CA GLU A 63 -27.91 -25.62 -13.72
C GLU A 63 -27.32 -27.04 -13.63
N ALA A 64 -26.60 -27.46 -14.68
CA ALA A 64 -25.88 -28.73 -14.71
C ALA A 64 -24.71 -28.75 -13.70
N ASP A 65 -23.97 -27.66 -13.58
CA ASP A 65 -22.85 -27.51 -12.64
C ASP A 65 -23.33 -27.63 -11.19
N GLN A 66 -24.49 -27.02 -10.86
CA GLN A 66 -25.11 -27.14 -9.54
C GLN A 66 -25.58 -28.56 -9.23
N HIS A 67 -26.03 -29.30 -10.23
CA HIS A 67 -26.39 -30.70 -10.08
C HIS A 67 -25.15 -31.54 -9.70
N TYR A 68 -24.00 -31.34 -10.37
CA TYR A 68 -22.76 -32.07 -10.07
C TYR A 68 -22.25 -31.84 -8.62
N LEU A 69 -22.42 -30.64 -8.06
CA LEU A 69 -22.07 -30.37 -6.66
C LEU A 69 -22.94 -31.16 -5.67
N LYS A 70 -24.20 -31.46 -6.03
CA LYS A 70 -25.19 -32.12 -5.17
C LYS A 70 -25.28 -33.64 -5.35
N ILE A 71 -24.50 -34.23 -6.26
CA ILE A 71 -24.54 -35.68 -6.50
C ILE A 71 -24.12 -36.43 -5.23
N ASN A 72 -24.95 -37.38 -4.79
CA ASN A 72 -24.59 -38.28 -3.71
C ASN A 72 -23.69 -39.42 -4.23
N LEU A 73 -22.38 -39.22 -4.12
CA LEU A 73 -21.37 -40.22 -4.52
C LEU A 73 -21.36 -41.48 -3.64
N HIS A 74 -22.08 -41.50 -2.50
CA HIS A 74 -22.25 -42.68 -1.66
C HIS A 74 -23.41 -43.57 -2.10
N SER A 75 -24.25 -43.12 -3.04
CA SER A 75 -25.35 -43.94 -3.56
C SER A 75 -24.83 -45.01 -4.51
N HIS A 76 -25.30 -46.25 -4.34
CA HIS A 76 -25.00 -47.37 -5.23
C HIS A 76 -25.59 -47.22 -6.63
N ASP A 77 -26.54 -46.29 -6.83
CA ASP A 77 -27.19 -46.02 -8.11
C ASP A 77 -26.40 -45.06 -9.01
N THR A 78 -25.35 -44.43 -8.47
CA THR A 78 -24.55 -43.45 -9.21
C THR A 78 -23.56 -44.16 -10.13
N VAL A 79 -23.73 -44.00 -11.44
CA VAL A 79 -22.82 -44.57 -12.43
C VAL A 79 -21.51 -43.78 -12.46
N ILE A 80 -20.45 -44.38 -11.92
CA ILE A 80 -19.09 -43.83 -11.93
C ILE A 80 -18.44 -44.08 -13.30
N SER A 81 -18.82 -43.26 -14.28
CA SER A 81 -18.23 -43.26 -15.61
C SER A 81 -16.99 -42.37 -15.67
N THR A 82 -16.13 -42.59 -16.67
CA THR A 82 -15.03 -41.66 -17.00
C THR A 82 -15.57 -40.28 -17.36
N THR A 83 -16.70 -40.22 -18.06
CA THR A 83 -17.36 -38.96 -18.43
C THR A 83 -17.83 -38.13 -17.23
N LEU A 84 -18.18 -38.78 -16.10
CA LEU A 84 -18.53 -38.07 -14.87
C LEU A 84 -17.29 -37.47 -14.21
N LEU A 85 -16.19 -38.22 -14.17
CA LEU A 85 -14.89 -37.74 -13.67
C LEU A 85 -14.42 -36.53 -14.45
N ASP A 86 -14.39 -36.60 -15.78
CA ASP A 86 -13.92 -35.52 -16.64
C ASP A 86 -14.76 -34.24 -16.42
N LYS A 87 -16.08 -34.39 -16.23
CA LYS A 87 -16.98 -33.26 -15.97
C LYS A 87 -16.79 -32.65 -14.60
N LEU A 88 -16.62 -33.45 -13.55
CA LEU A 88 -16.40 -32.94 -12.19
C LEU A 88 -15.01 -32.30 -12.05
N GLU A 89 -14.01 -32.86 -12.72
CA GLU A 89 -12.68 -32.26 -12.83
C GLU A 89 -12.73 -30.92 -13.55
N ALA A 90 -13.41 -30.86 -14.71
CA ALA A 90 -13.62 -29.61 -15.44
C ALA A 90 -14.36 -28.55 -14.62
N LEU A 91 -15.38 -28.95 -13.84
CA LEU A 91 -16.09 -28.08 -12.91
C LEU A 91 -15.15 -27.54 -11.83
N CYS A 92 -14.37 -28.41 -11.19
CA CYS A 92 -13.41 -28.03 -10.15
C CYS A 92 -12.38 -27.05 -10.70
N GLN A 93 -11.85 -27.30 -11.90
CA GLN A 93 -10.91 -26.39 -12.56
C GLN A 93 -11.57 -25.04 -12.86
N LYS A 94 -12.78 -25.04 -13.43
CA LYS A 94 -13.53 -23.80 -13.70
C LYS A 94 -13.74 -22.97 -12.43
N LEU A 95 -14.08 -23.61 -11.31
CA LEU A 95 -14.24 -22.91 -10.02
C LEU A 95 -12.92 -22.37 -9.47
N LYS A 96 -11.82 -23.11 -9.62
CA LYS A 96 -10.46 -22.62 -9.28
C LYS A 96 -10.09 -21.40 -10.11
N ASP A 97 -10.29 -21.46 -11.42
CA ASP A 97 -9.99 -20.34 -12.32
C ASP A 97 -10.83 -19.11 -11.97
N GLN A 98 -12.11 -19.30 -11.63
CA GLN A 98 -12.99 -18.21 -11.16
C GLN A 98 -12.52 -17.62 -9.81
N HIS A 99 -12.10 -18.46 -8.87
CA HIS A 99 -11.57 -18.03 -7.58
C HIS A 99 -10.28 -17.22 -7.74
N ASP A 100 -9.35 -17.72 -8.56
CA ASP A 100 -8.06 -17.06 -8.80
C ASP A 100 -8.27 -15.72 -9.51
N SER A 101 -9.15 -15.66 -10.51
CA SER A 101 -9.53 -14.39 -11.14
C SER A 101 -10.18 -13.42 -10.16
N TRP A 102 -11.01 -13.90 -9.23
CA TRP A 102 -11.58 -13.06 -8.18
C TRP A 102 -10.50 -12.52 -7.23
N LEU A 103 -9.54 -13.34 -6.80
CA LEU A 103 -8.42 -12.89 -5.98
C LEU A 103 -7.58 -11.82 -6.67
N GLU A 104 -7.28 -12.01 -7.95
CA GLU A 104 -6.56 -11.02 -8.75
C GLU A 104 -7.33 -9.69 -8.86
N GLN A 105 -8.65 -9.75 -9.05
CA GLN A 105 -9.50 -8.56 -9.10
C GLN A 105 -9.52 -7.82 -7.75
N VAL A 106 -9.61 -8.56 -6.63
CA VAL A 106 -9.55 -7.98 -5.28
C VAL A 106 -8.21 -7.33 -5.02
N ALA A 107 -7.11 -8.00 -5.36
CA ALA A 107 -5.75 -7.46 -5.22
C ALA A 107 -5.55 -6.19 -6.05
N PHE A 108 -5.98 -6.20 -7.32
CA PHE A 108 -5.90 -5.04 -8.19
C PHE A 108 -6.68 -3.84 -7.63
N ARG A 109 -7.92 -4.06 -7.19
CA ARG A 109 -8.75 -3.01 -6.56
C ARG A 109 -8.10 -2.49 -5.28
N TYR A 110 -7.48 -3.35 -4.49
CA TYR A 110 -6.77 -2.94 -3.28
C TYR A 110 -5.60 -2.01 -3.59
N ASP A 111 -4.78 -2.35 -4.59
CA ASP A 111 -3.65 -1.52 -5.02
C ASP A 111 -4.12 -0.14 -5.52
N GLU A 112 -5.20 -0.09 -6.31
CA GLU A 112 -5.80 1.17 -6.74
C GLU A 112 -6.25 2.03 -5.55
N LEU A 113 -6.89 1.42 -4.55
CA LEU A 113 -7.33 2.12 -3.35
C LEU A 113 -6.16 2.59 -2.49
N LEU A 114 -5.07 1.82 -2.41
CA LEU A 114 -3.86 2.26 -1.70
C LEU A 114 -3.22 3.49 -2.35
N ILE A 115 -3.20 3.55 -3.69
CA ILE A 115 -2.70 4.73 -4.42
C ILE A 115 -3.58 5.95 -4.09
N GLN A 116 -4.91 5.79 -4.16
CA GLN A 116 -5.85 6.86 -3.83
C GLN A 116 -5.71 7.32 -2.37
N PHE A 117 -5.61 6.36 -1.44
CA PHE A 117 -5.39 6.62 -0.02
C PHE A 117 -4.08 7.37 0.21
N SER A 118 -3.00 7.00 -0.48
CA SER A 118 -1.73 7.68 -0.37
C SER A 118 -1.81 9.13 -0.84
N ASP A 119 -2.42 9.39 -2.01
CA ASP A 119 -2.58 10.74 -2.57
C ASP A 119 -3.40 11.65 -1.64
N ILE A 120 -4.57 11.19 -1.16
CA ILE A 120 -5.38 12.00 -0.24
C ILE A 120 -4.67 12.20 1.12
N SER A 121 -3.92 11.20 1.57
CA SER A 121 -3.15 11.30 2.81
C SER A 121 -1.97 12.27 2.70
N GLU A 122 -1.34 12.40 1.53
CA GLU A 122 -0.34 13.45 1.27
C GLU A 122 -0.97 14.84 1.28
N LYS A 123 -2.13 15.00 0.64
CA LYS A 123 -2.89 16.26 0.63
C LYS A 123 -3.28 16.71 2.04
N CYS A 124 -3.60 15.77 2.92
CA CYS A 124 -3.92 16.00 4.33
C CYS A 124 -2.71 16.02 5.28
N PHE A 125 -1.47 15.93 4.77
CA PHE A 125 -0.22 15.92 5.56
C PHE A 125 -0.17 14.86 6.66
N MET A 126 -0.68 13.65 6.39
CA MET A 126 -0.66 12.55 7.34
C MET A 126 0.76 12.09 7.69
N SER A 127 0.96 11.69 8.95
CA SER A 127 2.21 11.07 9.40
C SER A 127 2.49 9.75 8.66
N PRO A 128 3.75 9.47 8.28
CA PRO A 128 4.14 8.18 7.70
C PRO A 128 3.79 6.98 8.59
N ALA A 129 3.84 7.14 9.91
CA ALA A 129 3.48 6.08 10.85
C ALA A 129 1.99 5.69 10.76
N ALA A 130 1.12 6.66 10.48
CA ALA A 130 -0.30 6.40 10.27
C ALA A 130 -0.56 5.74 8.92
N LYS A 131 0.21 6.09 7.86
CA LYS A 131 0.14 5.42 6.54
C LYS A 131 0.53 3.94 6.61
N LEU A 132 1.62 3.62 7.33
CA LEU A 132 2.14 2.25 7.47
C LEU A 132 1.13 1.27 8.09
N SER A 133 0.18 1.74 8.89
CA SER A 133 -0.85 0.87 9.46
C SER A 133 -1.80 0.28 8.40
N PHE A 134 -1.90 0.90 7.22
CA PHE A 134 -2.74 0.48 6.11
C PHE A 134 -1.96 -0.27 5.02
N GLU A 135 -0.68 0.04 4.84
CA GLU A 135 0.17 -0.60 3.82
C GLU A 135 0.57 -2.05 4.20
N ASN A 136 0.44 -2.44 5.47
CA ASN A 136 0.90 -3.75 5.97
C ASN A 136 -0.19 -4.83 6.08
N ILE A 137 -1.31 -4.68 5.37
CA ILE A 137 -2.35 -5.72 5.36
C ILE A 137 -1.84 -6.93 4.56
N ASP A 138 -1.96 -8.11 5.15
CA ASP A 138 -1.59 -9.38 4.54
C ASP A 138 -2.46 -9.64 3.29
N PRO A 139 -1.87 -9.84 2.09
CA PRO A 139 -2.62 -10.09 0.87
C PRO A 139 -3.57 -11.29 0.96
N SER A 140 -3.23 -12.29 1.80
CA SER A 140 -4.06 -13.47 2.01
C SER A 140 -5.35 -13.20 2.81
N LYS A 141 -5.45 -12.02 3.44
CA LYS A 141 -6.61 -11.59 4.24
C LYS A 141 -7.46 -10.55 3.52
N LEU A 142 -7.09 -10.18 2.29
CA LEU A 142 -7.86 -9.26 1.48
C LEU A 142 -9.24 -9.86 1.18
N ASN A 143 -10.27 -9.13 1.56
CA ASN A 143 -11.65 -9.48 1.30
C ASN A 143 -12.44 -8.22 0.96
N GLU A 144 -13.67 -8.39 0.49
CA GLU A 144 -14.52 -7.26 0.09
C GLU A 144 -14.82 -6.29 1.25
N SER A 145 -14.86 -6.78 2.49
CA SER A 145 -15.08 -5.93 3.67
C SER A 145 -13.88 -5.02 3.98
N GLU A 146 -12.66 -5.51 3.77
CA GLU A 146 -11.43 -4.72 3.90
C GLU A 146 -11.34 -3.65 2.80
N LEU A 147 -11.70 -4.00 1.56
CA LEU A 147 -11.81 -3.03 0.46
C LEU A 147 -12.81 -1.92 0.79
N LYS A 148 -14.00 -2.29 1.27
CA LYS A 148 -15.03 -1.33 1.65
C LYS A 148 -14.58 -0.42 2.79
N ARG A 149 -13.92 -0.98 3.82
CA ARG A 149 -13.35 -0.20 4.92
C ARG A 149 -12.32 0.81 4.42
N LEU A 150 -11.45 0.42 3.49
CA LEU A 150 -10.47 1.33 2.89
C LEU A 150 -11.16 2.43 2.08
N GLN A 151 -12.20 2.11 1.31
CA GLN A 151 -13.01 3.08 0.56
C GLN A 151 -13.68 4.11 1.48
N GLU A 152 -14.34 3.66 2.55
CA GLU A 152 -14.98 4.55 3.53
C GLU A 152 -13.97 5.53 4.14
N GLN A 153 -12.77 5.04 4.48
CA GLN A 153 -11.72 5.90 5.01
C GLN A 153 -11.15 6.89 3.98
N ILE A 154 -11.05 6.51 2.71
CA ILE A 154 -10.69 7.44 1.64
C ILE A 154 -11.76 8.54 1.56
N GLN A 155 -13.04 8.17 1.56
CA GLN A 155 -14.14 9.11 1.51
C GLN A 155 -14.13 10.09 2.70
N ASP A 156 -14.01 9.58 3.93
CA ASP A 156 -13.91 10.41 5.14
C ASP A 156 -12.79 11.44 5.04
N ARG A 157 -11.67 11.04 4.44
CA ARG A 157 -10.49 11.90 4.24
C ARG A 157 -10.69 12.91 3.13
N GLU A 158 -11.34 12.52 2.04
CA GLU A 158 -11.71 13.47 1.00
C GLU A 158 -12.68 14.54 1.54
N GLU A 159 -13.62 14.14 2.37
CA GLU A 159 -14.54 15.06 3.04
C GLU A 159 -13.81 15.96 4.05
N LEU A 160 -12.84 15.42 4.80
CA LEU A 160 -11.96 16.22 5.64
C LEU A 160 -11.16 17.24 4.80
N TYR A 161 -10.55 16.79 3.70
CA TYR A 161 -9.76 17.64 2.81
C TYR A 161 -10.60 18.76 2.23
N LYS A 162 -11.80 18.45 1.71
CA LYS A 162 -12.73 19.45 1.16
C LYS A 162 -13.12 20.50 2.19
N ARG A 163 -13.43 20.08 3.42
CA ARG A 163 -13.81 21.00 4.52
C ARG A 163 -12.64 21.89 4.96
N ALA A 164 -11.45 21.33 5.06
CA ALA A 164 -10.26 22.01 5.55
C ALA A 164 -9.32 22.53 4.46
N GLN A 165 -9.78 22.54 3.20
CA GLN A 165 -8.97 22.91 2.05
C GLN A 165 -8.27 24.27 2.23
N PRO A 166 -8.93 25.34 2.73
CA PRO A 166 -8.27 26.63 2.94
C PRO A 166 -7.08 26.55 3.91
N VAL A 167 -7.18 25.71 4.94
CA VAL A 167 -6.11 25.49 5.92
C VAL A 167 -4.95 24.75 5.26
N PHE A 168 -5.23 23.69 4.51
CA PHE A 168 -4.21 22.92 3.83
C PHE A 168 -3.47 23.71 2.73
N ASP A 169 -4.18 24.58 2.00
CA ASP A 169 -3.58 25.44 0.97
C ASP A 169 -2.63 26.47 1.59
N LEU A 170 -3.06 27.15 2.67
CA LEU A 170 -2.22 28.08 3.42
C LEU A 170 -1.01 27.37 4.04
N LEU A 171 -1.20 26.18 4.61
CA LEU A 171 -0.12 25.37 5.16
C LEU A 171 0.89 24.98 4.07
N ARG A 172 0.42 24.55 2.90
CA ARG A 172 1.28 24.20 1.75
C ARG A 172 2.08 25.40 1.27
N GLU A 173 1.42 26.55 1.14
CA GLU A 173 2.09 27.80 0.78
C GLU A 173 3.16 28.16 1.81
N TRP A 174 2.82 28.12 3.10
CA TRP A 174 3.76 28.41 4.18
C TRP A 174 4.96 27.47 4.15
N MET A 175 4.74 26.15 4.00
CA MET A 175 5.81 25.15 3.91
C MET A 175 6.74 25.39 2.71
N ASN A 176 6.20 25.78 1.56
CA ASN A 176 7.00 26.08 0.37
C ASN A 176 7.87 27.33 0.58
N ASN A 177 7.28 28.42 1.10
CA ASN A 177 8.03 29.64 1.44
C ASN A 177 9.09 29.37 2.51
N TRP A 178 8.79 28.50 3.49
CA TRP A 178 9.72 28.09 4.54
C TRP A 178 10.90 27.31 3.97
N ARG A 179 10.64 26.35 3.07
CA ARG A 179 11.69 25.61 2.35
C ARG A 179 12.60 26.53 1.55
N GLN A 180 12.01 27.52 0.84
CA GLN A 180 12.78 28.53 0.11
C GLN A 180 13.66 29.37 1.04
N LYS A 181 13.15 29.75 2.22
CA LYS A 181 13.93 30.47 3.23
C LYS A 181 15.10 29.64 3.75
N LEU A 182 14.87 28.37 4.10
CA LEU A 182 15.94 27.46 4.53
C LEU A 182 17.03 27.30 3.48
N GLU A 183 16.66 27.14 2.20
CA GLU A 183 17.61 27.02 1.10
C GLU A 183 18.38 28.33 0.88
N ALA A 184 17.73 29.48 1.00
CA ALA A 184 18.39 30.79 0.96
C ALA A 184 19.41 30.94 2.10
N GLU A 185 19.06 30.54 3.32
CA GLU A 185 19.94 30.58 4.49
C GLU A 185 21.15 29.65 4.33
N ARG A 186 20.94 28.41 3.86
CA ARG A 186 22.02 27.45 3.56
C ARG A 186 23.02 28.00 2.55
N ARG A 187 22.56 28.70 1.51
CA ARG A 187 23.41 29.28 0.46
C ARG A 187 24.27 30.43 0.97
N VAL A 188 23.76 31.27 1.87
CA VAL A 188 24.48 32.41 2.45
C VAL A 188 25.67 31.96 3.32
N CYS A 189 25.61 30.74 3.86
CA CYS A 189 26.71 30.14 4.61
C CYS A 189 27.90 29.71 3.73
N ARG A 190 27.79 29.68 2.40
CA ARG A 190 28.90 29.27 1.51
C ARG A 190 29.76 30.46 1.10
N ALA A 191 31.08 30.33 1.19
CA ALA A 191 32.02 31.39 0.77
C ALA A 191 31.90 31.78 -0.72
N SER A 192 31.45 30.84 -1.57
CA SER A 192 31.17 31.08 -2.99
C SER A 192 29.97 32.02 -3.24
N PHE A 193 29.05 32.16 -2.28
CA PHE A 193 27.89 33.04 -2.38
C PHE A 193 28.27 34.51 -2.61
N TYR A 194 29.40 34.94 -2.01
CA TYR A 194 29.88 36.32 -2.09
C TYR A 194 30.86 36.58 -3.24
N LYS A 195 31.20 35.55 -4.05
CA LYS A 195 32.05 35.69 -5.23
C LYS A 195 31.29 36.30 -6.43
N ASN A 196 29.98 36.05 -6.54
CA ASN A 196 29.14 36.59 -7.61
C ASN A 196 28.48 37.92 -7.20
N ARG A 197 29.23 39.01 -7.33
CA ARG A 197 28.79 40.38 -6.94
C ARG A 197 27.93 41.11 -7.99
N ALA A 198 27.94 40.67 -9.24
CA ALA A 198 27.14 41.30 -10.31
C ALA A 198 25.65 40.93 -10.17
N GLY A 199 24.85 41.80 -9.54
CA GLY A 199 23.36 41.77 -9.53
C GLY A 199 22.67 40.65 -8.75
N SER A 200 23.18 39.41 -8.82
CA SER A 200 22.57 38.20 -8.24
C SER A 200 22.50 38.22 -6.71
N LEU A 201 23.47 38.86 -6.05
CA LEU A 201 23.51 38.96 -4.58
C LEU A 201 22.38 39.84 -4.03
N ASN A 202 22.13 41.01 -4.65
CA ASN A 202 21.08 41.93 -4.22
C ASN A 202 19.69 41.33 -4.43
N GLN A 203 19.47 40.62 -5.54
CA GLN A 203 18.21 39.89 -5.78
C GLN A 203 17.95 38.82 -4.71
N LYS A 204 18.98 38.03 -4.35
CA LYS A 204 18.87 36.99 -3.31
C LYS A 204 18.61 37.57 -1.91
N LEU A 205 19.24 38.69 -1.57
CA LEU A 205 18.98 39.39 -0.30
C LEU A 205 17.59 40.02 -0.26
N LYS A 206 17.11 40.57 -1.38
CA LYS A 206 15.74 41.10 -1.50
C LYS A 206 14.70 40.00 -1.36
N GLN A 207 14.90 38.85 -2.02
CA GLN A 207 14.03 37.68 -1.90
C GLN A 207 13.96 37.19 -0.45
N ARG A 208 15.09 37.16 0.26
CA ARG A 208 15.12 36.81 1.69
C ARG A 208 14.29 37.77 2.53
N LYS A 209 14.47 39.08 2.36
CA LYS A 209 13.70 40.10 3.08
C LYS A 209 12.19 39.97 2.81
N MET A 210 11.81 39.63 1.57
CA MET A 210 10.42 39.34 1.23
C MET A 210 9.90 38.09 1.96
N LEU A 211 10.67 36.99 2.00
CA LEU A 211 10.30 35.77 2.73
C LEU A 211 10.17 36.02 4.25
N ASP A 212 11.07 36.82 4.83
CA ASP A 212 11.04 37.20 6.25
C ASP A 212 9.79 38.00 6.61
N MET A 213 9.23 38.77 5.67
CA MET A 213 7.96 39.49 5.87
C MET A 213 6.73 38.65 5.53
N LYS A 214 6.81 37.75 4.55
CA LYS A 214 5.67 36.96 4.06
C LYS A 214 5.32 35.81 5.01
N LEU A 215 6.33 35.13 5.57
CA LEU A 215 6.12 33.97 6.44
C LEU A 215 5.31 34.27 7.72
N PRO A 216 5.57 35.37 8.46
CA PRO A 216 4.75 35.73 9.62
C PRO A 216 3.30 36.05 9.26
N LYS A 217 3.05 36.67 8.09
CA LYS A 217 1.70 36.98 7.61
C LYS A 217 0.92 35.71 7.26
N LEU A 218 1.55 34.80 6.50
CA LEU A 218 0.97 33.49 6.20
C LEU A 218 0.68 32.69 7.47
N MET A 219 1.52 32.80 8.50
CA MET A 219 1.29 32.15 9.79
C MET A 219 0.04 32.72 10.49
N GLN A 220 -0.15 34.04 10.49
CA GLN A 220 -1.34 34.68 11.05
C GLN A 220 -2.61 34.29 10.28
N GLU A 221 -2.55 34.27 8.95
CA GLU A 221 -3.65 33.82 8.09
C GLU A 221 -3.99 32.34 8.35
N LEU A 222 -2.97 31.48 8.52
CA LEU A 222 -3.15 30.07 8.86
C LEU A 222 -3.82 29.90 10.22
N HIS A 223 -3.40 30.65 11.25
CA HIS A 223 -4.06 30.65 12.56
C HIS A 223 -5.54 31.02 12.45
N ALA A 224 -5.85 32.13 11.76
CA ALA A 224 -7.24 32.55 11.57
C ALA A 224 -8.07 31.53 10.77
N ALA A 225 -7.47 30.82 9.82
CA ALA A 225 -8.13 29.76 9.08
C ALA A 225 -8.39 28.52 9.95
N CYS A 226 -7.44 28.17 10.84
CA CYS A 226 -7.64 27.12 11.85
C CYS A 226 -8.77 27.50 12.81
N ASP A 227 -8.74 28.70 13.40
CA ASP A 227 -9.76 29.17 14.35
C ASP A 227 -11.17 29.07 13.76
N LYS A 228 -11.36 29.54 12.51
CA LYS A 228 -12.63 29.39 11.78
C LYS A 228 -13.03 27.94 11.53
N TYR A 229 -12.06 27.07 11.27
CA TYR A 229 -12.34 25.64 11.11
C TYR A 229 -12.81 25.03 12.44
N GLU A 230 -12.21 25.44 13.55
CA GLU A 230 -12.54 24.93 14.89
C GLU A 230 -13.91 25.38 15.39
N GLU A 231 -14.33 26.60 15.03
CA GLU A 231 -15.68 27.11 15.31
C GLU A 231 -16.78 26.21 14.71
N HIS A 232 -16.48 25.54 13.59
CA HIS A 232 -17.43 24.68 12.88
C HIS A 232 -17.20 23.18 13.08
N TYR A 233 -15.98 22.74 13.42
CA TYR A 233 -15.59 21.33 13.48
C TYR A 233 -14.57 21.06 14.61
N MET A 234 -14.83 20.07 15.47
CA MET A 234 -13.96 19.77 16.63
C MET A 234 -12.48 19.47 16.25
N LEU A 235 -11.56 20.23 16.89
CA LEU A 235 -10.16 20.02 17.34
C LEU A 235 -9.14 19.12 16.59
N MET A 236 -9.51 18.31 15.60
CA MET A 236 -8.58 17.32 15.02
C MET A 236 -7.47 17.94 14.17
N ILE A 237 -7.68 19.14 13.60
CA ILE A 237 -6.73 19.78 12.69
C ILE A 237 -5.64 20.56 13.43
N LEU A 238 -5.94 21.15 14.61
CA LEU A 238 -4.94 21.86 15.40
C LEU A 238 -3.75 20.97 15.78
N TRP A 239 -4.00 19.70 16.13
CA TRP A 239 -2.92 18.75 16.47
C TRP A 239 -2.01 18.45 15.27
N LEU A 240 -2.56 18.33 14.06
CA LEU A 240 -1.78 18.14 12.83
C LEU A 240 -0.92 19.37 12.52
N VAL A 241 -1.51 20.57 12.59
CA VAL A 241 -0.79 21.82 12.34
C VAL A 241 0.31 22.04 13.37
N VAL A 242 0.02 21.85 14.66
CA VAL A 242 1.00 21.95 15.75
C VAL A 242 2.12 20.93 15.59
N PHE A 243 1.81 19.67 15.27
CA PHE A 243 2.83 18.63 15.05
C PHE A 243 3.74 18.95 13.85
N VAL A 244 3.17 19.40 12.72
CA VAL A 244 3.93 19.81 11.53
C VAL A 244 4.85 20.99 11.86
N LEU A 245 4.34 22.00 12.58
CA LEU A 245 5.11 23.17 12.99
C LEU A 245 6.25 22.80 13.95
N ILE A 246 6.00 21.95 14.96
CA ILE A 246 7.04 21.46 15.88
C ILE A 246 8.13 20.68 15.13
N SER A 247 7.74 19.81 14.19
CA SER A 247 8.69 19.06 13.36
C SER A 247 9.56 19.99 12.49
N MET A 248 8.96 21.04 11.92
CA MET A 248 9.69 22.02 11.11
C MET A 248 10.60 22.92 11.96
N LEU A 249 10.17 23.32 13.16
CA LEU A 249 11.00 24.07 14.11
C LEU A 249 12.17 23.23 14.61
N SER A 250 11.97 21.93 14.85
CA SER A 250 13.04 20.98 15.18
C SER A 250 14.07 20.85 14.05
N LYS A 251 13.63 20.72 12.78
CA LYS A 251 14.52 20.72 11.60
C LYS A 251 15.27 22.04 11.44
N TRP A 252 14.64 23.17 11.74
CA TRP A 252 15.30 24.47 11.76
C TRP A 252 16.35 24.55 12.88
N PHE A 253 16.03 24.09 14.09
CA PHE A 253 16.95 24.04 15.22
C PHE A 253 18.17 23.16 14.91
N GLN A 254 17.98 21.99 14.29
CA GLN A 254 19.08 21.13 13.83
C GLN A 254 19.94 21.81 12.74
N THR A 255 19.30 22.47 11.77
CA THR A 255 20.01 23.21 10.71
C THR A 255 20.77 24.42 11.29
N MET A 256 20.23 25.07 12.33
CA MET A 256 20.86 26.16 13.06
C MET A 256 21.98 25.69 13.98
N ASN A 257 21.86 24.55 14.65
CA ASN A 257 22.88 24.03 15.58
C ASN A 257 24.18 23.66 14.84
N VAL A 258 24.08 23.13 13.61
CA VAL A 258 25.21 22.98 12.68
C VAL A 258 25.81 24.35 12.29
N ASN A 259 24.99 25.40 12.24
CA ASN A 259 25.39 26.77 11.87
C ASN A 259 25.84 27.66 13.04
N VAL A 260 25.51 27.38 14.30
CA VAL A 260 26.06 28.09 15.47
C VAL A 260 27.56 27.86 15.56
N ASN A 261 28.01 26.62 15.30
CA ASN A 261 29.44 26.31 15.13
C ASN A 261 30.06 27.13 13.97
N TYR A 262 29.34 27.34 12.86
CA TYR A 262 29.81 28.16 11.75
C TYR A 262 29.81 29.68 12.05
N PHE A 263 28.86 30.18 12.83
CA PHE A 263 28.78 31.60 13.22
C PHE A 263 29.83 31.95 14.27
N VAL A 264 30.10 31.04 15.22
CA VAL A 264 31.24 31.11 16.15
C VAL A 264 32.56 31.05 15.38
N PHE A 265 32.68 30.16 14.40
CA PHE A 265 33.86 30.09 13.53
C PHE A 265 34.07 31.38 12.70
N LYS A 266 33.00 31.98 12.17
CA LYS A 266 33.02 33.24 11.39
C LYS A 266 33.31 34.46 12.27
N SER A 267 32.82 34.47 13.51
CA SER A 267 33.17 35.49 14.51
C SER A 267 34.66 35.40 14.84
N ASN A 268 35.17 34.22 15.18
CA ASN A 268 36.59 33.98 15.45
C ASN A 268 37.50 34.34 14.27
N PHE A 269 37.07 34.07 13.02
CA PHE A 269 37.82 34.43 11.83
C PHE A 269 37.88 35.95 11.57
N ARG A 270 36.81 36.70 11.89
CA ARG A 270 36.80 38.16 11.84
C ARG A 270 37.73 38.76 12.90
N THR A 271 37.74 38.20 14.11
CA THR A 271 38.64 38.60 15.20
C THR A 271 40.10 38.31 14.86
N LEU A 272 40.39 37.16 14.24
CA LEU A 272 41.74 36.81 13.75
C LEU A 272 42.22 37.75 12.63
N LYS A 273 41.33 38.12 11.69
CA LYS A 273 41.66 39.04 10.59
C LYS A 273 41.87 40.47 11.08
N ALA A 274 41.13 40.90 12.11
CA ALA A 274 41.35 42.18 12.79
C ALA A 274 42.69 42.20 13.55
N ARG A 275 43.03 41.12 14.27
CA ARG A 275 44.33 40.97 14.95
C ARG A 275 45.52 40.95 13.99
N ARG A 276 45.41 40.31 12.81
CA ARG A 276 46.48 40.34 11.78
C ARG A 276 46.67 41.74 11.18
N ARG A 277 45.60 42.52 11.01
CA ARG A 277 45.71 43.91 10.53
C ARG A 277 46.34 44.84 11.57
N LEU A 278 45.97 44.68 12.84
CA LEU A 278 46.57 45.42 13.94
C LEU A 278 48.05 45.03 14.15
N GLY A 279 48.40 43.76 14.06
CA GLY A 279 49.79 43.27 14.13
C GLY A 279 50.64 43.74 12.94
N ALA A 280 50.08 43.75 11.73
CA ALA A 280 50.76 44.29 10.55
C ALA A 280 50.97 45.81 10.65
N SER A 281 50.00 46.57 11.17
CA SER A 281 50.17 48.00 11.47
C SER A 281 51.21 48.25 12.55
N LYS A 282 51.32 47.37 13.56
CA LYS A 282 52.30 47.51 14.64
C LYS A 282 53.73 47.25 14.15
N MET A 283 53.95 46.22 13.33
CA MET A 283 55.24 46.00 12.65
C MET A 283 55.63 47.15 11.71
N PHE A 284 54.65 47.72 10.99
CA PHE A 284 54.91 48.85 10.08
C PHE A 284 55.27 50.15 10.82
N LEU A 285 54.79 50.31 12.06
CA LEU A 285 55.16 51.43 12.94
C LEU A 285 56.50 51.20 13.64
N GLU A 286 56.81 49.98 14.05
CA GLU A 286 58.11 49.64 14.67
C GLU A 286 59.27 49.69 13.65
N GLN A 287 59.06 49.36 12.38
CA GLN A 287 60.05 49.54 11.30
C GLN A 287 60.33 51.02 10.94
N ARG A 288 59.47 51.97 11.34
CA ARG A 288 59.69 53.41 11.13
C ARG A 288 60.36 54.12 12.30
N LEU A 289 60.52 53.44 13.44
CA LEU A 289 61.03 54.01 14.68
C LEU A 289 62.39 53.44 15.10
N GLN A 290 63.05 52.65 14.25
CA GLN A 290 64.46 52.34 14.42
C GLN A 290 65.29 53.44 13.73
N PRO A 291 66.17 54.14 14.47
CA PRO A 291 67.01 55.21 13.93
C PRO A 291 68.07 54.70 12.95
#